data_AF-A0AAW3FD84-F1
#
_entry.id   AF-A0AAW3FD84-F1
#
_cell.length_a   1.000
_cell.length_b   1.000
_cell.length_c   1.000
_cell.angle_alpha   90.00
_cell.angle_beta   90.00
_cell.angle_gamma   90.00
#
_symmetry.space_group_name_H-M   'P 1'
#
loop_
_entity.id
_entity.type
_entity.pdbx_description
1 polymer ?
#
loop_
_entity_poly.entity_id
_entity_poly.type
_entity_poly.pdbx_seq_one_letter_code
_entity_poly.pdbx_strand_id
1 'polypeptide(L)'
;MKISNINRSRVVSAMVRGYFHAFFSGQADAIFPQKSRLEACVYKKLLVASFDKLATNFVSVLFPILVRLNYSDIDAVTEDMRRRHFSEATPSKILLRYACKTKELYEFVTSEYQKQVYELLNGHLQSVEDFFDDCPTLLADDSIPVPLAIRSIVRVQMQAYALGITQAQTEINNLRQTTIYRLMLSGMVTLLHETPVNFSGDNLEMMFRKVSLNSDNFESLMNEMNQVYEDLV
;
A
#
# COMPACT_ATOMS: atom_id res chain seq x y z
N MET A 1 -10.12 -22.17 -4.88
CA MET A 1 -10.24 -22.02 -3.41
C MET A 1 -10.91 -20.67 -3.14
N LYS A 2 -12.05 -20.63 -2.44
CA LYS A 2 -12.74 -19.37 -2.13
C LYS A 2 -12.32 -18.91 -0.73
N ILE A 3 -11.34 -18.01 -0.67
CA ILE A 3 -10.96 -17.34 0.57
C ILE A 3 -11.99 -16.21 0.78
N SER A 4 -12.74 -16.26 1.88
CA SER A 4 -13.77 -15.26 2.20
C SER A 4 -13.26 -14.16 3.11
N ASN A 5 -12.36 -14.51 4.03
CA ASN A 5 -11.75 -13.58 4.97
C ASN A 5 -10.24 -13.77 5.01
N ILE A 6 -9.54 -12.70 5.37
CA ILE A 6 -8.09 -12.64 5.49
C ILE A 6 -7.73 -11.97 6.83
N ASN A 7 -6.67 -12.41 7.48
CA ASN A 7 -6.23 -11.81 8.74
C ASN A 7 -5.92 -10.32 8.56
N ARG A 8 -6.41 -9.46 9.45
CA ARG A 8 -6.22 -8.00 9.37
C ARG A 8 -4.74 -7.59 9.34
N SER A 9 -3.89 -8.22 10.14
CA SER A 9 -2.46 -7.86 10.17
C SER A 9 -1.76 -8.24 8.86
N ARG A 10 -2.24 -9.27 8.15
CA ARG A 10 -1.80 -9.59 6.78
C ARG A 10 -2.18 -8.47 5.80
N VAL A 11 -3.44 -7.99 5.85
CA VAL A 11 -3.89 -6.86 5.01
C VAL A 11 -3.04 -5.63 5.27
N VAL A 12 -2.79 -5.32 6.54
CA VAL A 12 -2.02 -4.16 6.96
C VAL A 12 -0.55 -4.26 6.58
N SER A 13 0.09 -5.42 6.76
CA SER A 13 1.47 -5.64 6.31
C SER A 13 1.60 -5.47 4.79
N ALA A 14 0.67 -6.05 4.01
CA ALA A 14 0.62 -5.86 2.56
C ALA A 14 0.40 -4.38 2.18
N MET A 15 -0.46 -3.64 2.89
CA MET A 15 -0.67 -2.20 2.69
C MET A 15 0.61 -1.39 2.94
N VAL A 16 1.30 -1.65 4.06
CA VAL A 16 2.53 -0.92 4.39
C VAL A 16 3.59 -1.15 3.32
N ARG A 17 3.88 -2.40 2.95
CA ARG A 17 4.78 -2.71 1.84
C ARG A 17 4.31 -2.07 0.53
N GLY A 18 3.02 -2.20 0.22
CA GLY A 18 2.40 -1.63 -0.97
C GLY A 18 2.61 -0.13 -1.10
N TYR A 19 2.45 0.63 0.00
CA TYR A 19 2.72 2.06 0.04
C TYR A 19 4.15 2.38 -0.39
N PHE A 20 5.15 1.76 0.24
CA PHE A 20 6.56 2.08 -0.03
C PHE A 20 6.93 1.75 -1.48
N HIS A 21 6.51 0.57 -1.96
CA HIS A 21 6.74 0.18 -3.34
C HIS A 21 6.11 1.17 -4.33
N ALA A 22 4.87 1.57 -4.07
CA ALA A 22 4.15 2.48 -4.95
C ALA A 22 4.73 3.89 -4.94
N PHE A 23 4.91 4.47 -3.75
CA PHE A 23 5.40 5.83 -3.57
C PHE A 23 6.79 6.04 -4.20
N PHE A 24 7.73 5.14 -3.94
CA PHE A 24 9.07 5.23 -4.53
C PHE A 24 9.09 4.87 -6.02
N SER A 25 8.18 4.00 -6.49
CA SER A 25 8.01 3.79 -7.93
C SER A 25 7.47 5.04 -8.64
N GLY A 26 6.56 5.78 -8.00
CA GLY A 26 6.02 7.04 -8.53
C GLY A 26 7.11 8.10 -8.68
N GLN A 27 7.92 8.30 -7.63
CA GLN A 27 9.07 9.19 -7.71
C GLN A 27 10.07 8.74 -8.78
N ALA A 28 10.34 7.44 -8.86
CA ALA A 28 11.28 6.91 -9.82
C ALA A 28 10.81 7.10 -11.27
N ASP A 29 9.54 6.85 -11.57
CA ASP A 29 8.98 7.08 -12.90
C ASP A 29 9.00 8.58 -13.27
N ALA A 30 8.76 9.46 -12.30
CA ALA A 30 8.74 10.91 -12.52
C ALA A 30 10.15 11.52 -12.69
N ILE A 31 11.17 11.00 -12.01
CA ILE A 31 12.55 11.53 -12.03
C ILE A 31 13.42 10.80 -13.07
N PHE A 32 13.19 9.50 -13.25
CA PHE A 32 13.98 8.62 -14.12
C PHE A 32 13.11 7.85 -15.12
N PRO A 33 12.32 8.53 -15.98
CA PRO A 33 11.29 7.90 -16.83
C PRO A 33 11.85 6.83 -17.78
N GLN A 34 13.12 6.92 -18.16
CA GLN A 34 13.79 5.98 -19.06
C GLN A 34 14.46 4.80 -18.35
N LYS A 35 14.57 4.80 -17.01
CA LYS A 35 15.22 3.70 -16.27
C LYS A 35 14.20 2.62 -15.90
N SER A 36 14.46 1.39 -16.33
CA SER A 36 13.68 0.21 -15.94
C SER A 36 14.04 -0.34 -14.56
N ARG A 37 15.28 -0.11 -14.11
CA ARG A 37 15.81 -0.52 -12.82
C ARG A 37 16.60 0.61 -12.18
N LEU A 38 16.39 0.82 -10.88
CA LEU A 38 17.13 1.78 -10.09
C LEU A 38 18.33 1.10 -9.42
N GLU A 39 19.43 1.83 -9.36
CA GLU A 39 20.61 1.45 -8.58
C GLU A 39 20.36 1.70 -7.09
N ALA A 40 21.08 0.98 -6.22
CA ALA A 40 20.89 1.10 -4.78
C ALA A 40 21.11 2.51 -4.24
N CYS A 41 22.04 3.27 -4.84
CA CYS A 41 22.29 4.66 -4.46
C CYS A 41 21.09 5.58 -4.75
N VAL A 42 20.25 5.25 -5.73
CA VAL A 42 19.09 6.05 -6.11
C VAL A 42 18.00 5.92 -5.05
N TYR A 43 17.69 4.70 -4.59
CA TYR A 43 16.72 4.51 -3.50
C TYR A 43 17.08 5.29 -2.25
N LYS A 44 18.37 5.26 -1.86
CA LYS A 44 18.85 6.03 -0.70
C LYS A 44 18.67 7.53 -0.90
N LYS A 45 18.97 8.06 -2.10
CA LYS A 45 18.75 9.48 -2.44
C LYS A 45 17.28 9.87 -2.38
N LEU A 46 16.38 9.05 -2.94
CA LEU A 46 14.94 9.28 -2.89
C LEU A 46 14.42 9.28 -1.45
N LEU A 47 14.92 8.35 -0.61
CA LEU A 47 14.57 8.28 0.80
C LEU A 47 15.00 9.56 1.54
N VAL A 48 16.26 9.98 1.37
CA VAL A 48 16.77 11.22 2.00
C VAL A 48 15.96 12.44 1.56
N ALA A 49 15.66 12.56 0.26
CA ALA A 49 14.86 13.66 -0.27
C ALA A 49 13.41 13.68 0.28
N SER A 50 12.88 12.52 0.65
CA SER A 50 11.52 12.37 1.16
C SER A 50 11.43 12.35 2.67
N PHE A 51 12.54 12.29 3.39
CA PHE A 51 12.59 11.86 4.80
C PHE A 51 11.70 12.72 5.71
N ASP A 52 11.77 14.05 5.55
CA ASP A 52 11.00 15.00 6.37
C ASP A 52 9.49 14.85 6.23
N LYS A 53 9.02 14.42 5.06
CA LYS A 53 7.58 14.30 4.74
C LYS A 53 7.10 12.86 4.68
N LEU A 54 8.00 11.88 4.77
CA LEU A 54 7.68 10.47 4.52
C LEU A 54 6.61 9.95 5.47
N ALA A 55 6.73 10.22 6.77
CA ALA A 55 5.74 9.83 7.76
C ALA A 55 4.38 10.52 7.54
N THR A 56 4.38 11.81 7.19
CA THR A 56 3.16 12.57 6.91
C THR A 56 2.43 12.02 5.68
N ASN A 57 3.17 11.76 4.60
CA ASN A 57 2.64 11.21 3.35
C ASN A 57 2.15 9.77 3.50
N PHE A 58 2.86 8.97 4.31
CA PHE A 58 2.43 7.64 4.67
C PHE A 58 1.09 7.66 5.39
N VAL A 59 0.96 8.52 6.41
CA VAL A 59 -0.28 8.64 7.17
C VAL A 59 -1.40 9.23 6.33
N SER A 60 -1.15 10.20 5.45
CA SER A 60 -2.20 10.78 4.60
C SER A 60 -2.84 9.75 3.67
N VAL A 61 -2.08 8.75 3.20
CA VAL A 61 -2.60 7.65 2.38
C VAL A 61 -3.27 6.58 3.23
N LEU A 62 -2.61 6.10 4.29
CA LEU A 62 -3.13 4.97 5.07
C LEU A 62 -4.28 5.34 6.00
N PHE A 63 -4.33 6.57 6.51
CA PHE A 63 -5.33 7.00 7.50
C PHE A 63 -6.78 6.70 7.06
N PRO A 64 -7.28 7.19 5.90
CA PRO A 64 -8.67 6.94 5.50
C PRO A 64 -8.97 5.46 5.30
N ILE A 65 -7.96 4.66 4.91
CA ILE A 65 -8.11 3.24 4.61
C ILE A 65 -8.14 2.42 5.92
N LEU A 66 -7.25 2.74 6.86
CA LEU A 66 -7.25 2.14 8.20
C LEU A 66 -8.52 2.48 8.98
N VAL A 67 -9.06 3.70 8.85
CA VAL A 67 -10.36 4.06 9.42
C VAL A 67 -11.45 3.13 8.87
N ARG A 68 -11.54 2.95 7.54
CA ARG A 68 -12.52 2.05 6.93
C ARG A 68 -12.33 0.58 7.33
N LEU A 69 -11.09 0.16 7.59
CA LEU A 69 -10.81 -1.20 8.04
C LEU A 69 -11.25 -1.42 9.49
N ASN A 70 -11.00 -0.48 10.39
CA ASN A 70 -11.07 -0.69 11.83
C ASN A 70 -12.37 -0.16 12.49
N TYR A 71 -13.12 0.66 11.76
CA TYR A 71 -14.35 1.28 12.21
C TYR A 71 -15.52 0.88 11.32
N SER A 72 -16.62 0.46 11.94
CA SER A 72 -17.85 0.08 11.24
C SER A 72 -18.72 1.26 10.85
N ASP A 73 -18.58 2.39 11.56
CA ASP A 73 -19.40 3.58 11.40
C ASP A 73 -18.50 4.80 11.14
N ILE A 74 -18.52 5.26 9.89
CA ILE A 74 -17.68 6.37 9.42
C ILE A 74 -18.25 7.73 9.85
N ASP A 75 -19.57 7.83 10.02
CA ASP A 75 -20.22 9.07 10.47
C ASP A 75 -19.87 9.32 11.94
N ALA A 76 -19.88 8.26 12.77
CA ALA A 76 -19.43 8.33 14.15
C ALA A 76 -17.95 8.72 14.27
N VAL A 77 -17.08 8.20 13.38
CA VAL A 77 -15.66 8.59 13.32
C VAL A 77 -15.52 10.06 12.98
N THR A 78 -16.28 10.55 11.99
CA THR A 78 -16.21 11.94 11.54
C THR A 78 -16.62 12.90 12.67
N GLU A 79 -17.69 12.58 13.40
CA GLU A 79 -18.11 13.39 14.55
C GLU A 79 -17.12 13.32 15.72
N ASP A 80 -16.53 12.14 16.00
CA ASP A 80 -15.49 12.02 17.04
C ASP A 80 -14.21 12.78 16.67
N MET A 81 -13.78 12.75 15.40
CA MET A 81 -12.67 13.57 14.91
C MET A 81 -12.95 15.07 15.07
N ARG A 82 -14.18 15.51 14.78
CA ARG A 82 -14.61 16.90 14.96
C ARG A 82 -14.56 17.31 16.44
N ARG A 83 -15.06 16.46 17.34
CA ARG A 83 -15.03 16.68 18.79
C ARG A 83 -13.61 16.75 19.35
N ARG A 84 -12.67 16.00 18.76
CA ARG A 84 -11.24 16.01 19.12
C ARG A 84 -10.45 17.12 18.44
N HIS A 85 -11.11 17.98 17.64
CA HIS A 85 -10.49 19.07 16.88
C HIS A 85 -9.36 18.60 15.96
N PHE A 86 -9.53 17.44 15.33
CA PHE A 86 -8.59 16.98 14.31
C PHE A 86 -8.63 17.94 13.11
N SER A 87 -7.44 18.26 12.62
CA SER A 87 -7.17 19.22 11.55
C SER A 87 -5.90 18.83 10.81
N GLU A 88 -5.56 19.54 9.74
CA GLU A 88 -4.32 19.33 8.97
C GLU A 88 -3.04 19.49 9.83
N ALA A 89 -3.11 20.27 10.90
CA ALA A 89 -2.00 20.42 11.85
C ALA A 89 -1.86 19.26 12.85
N THR A 90 -2.77 18.27 12.80
CA THR A 90 -2.75 17.15 13.74
C THR A 90 -1.54 16.27 13.46
N PRO A 91 -0.68 15.99 14.46
CA PRO A 91 0.50 15.17 14.27
C PRO A 91 0.15 13.79 13.67
N SER A 92 0.92 13.36 12.67
CA SER A 92 0.71 12.09 11.96
C SER A 92 0.67 10.88 12.90
N LYS A 93 1.46 10.93 13.99
CA LYS A 93 1.43 9.91 15.06
C LYS A 93 0.05 9.77 15.72
N ILE A 94 -0.63 10.89 15.97
CA ILE A 94 -1.95 10.89 16.62
C ILE A 94 -3.00 10.34 15.65
N LEU A 95 -2.96 10.79 14.39
CA LEU A 95 -3.85 10.29 13.34
C LEU A 95 -3.67 8.78 13.12
N LEU A 96 -2.43 8.30 13.01
CA LEU A 96 -2.16 6.89 12.82
C LEU A 96 -2.63 6.05 14.00
N ARG A 97 -2.33 6.49 15.24
CA ARG A 97 -2.79 5.80 16.45
C ARG A 97 -4.32 5.75 16.54
N TYR A 98 -4.99 6.84 16.14
CA TYR A 98 -6.43 6.88 16.04
C TYR A 98 -6.94 5.85 15.03
N ALA A 99 -6.47 5.90 13.78
CA ALA A 99 -6.94 4.99 12.73
C ALA A 99 -6.68 3.51 13.04
N CYS A 100 -5.61 3.19 13.79
CA CYS A 100 -5.32 1.81 14.20
C CYS A 100 -6.27 1.26 15.27
N LYS A 101 -6.98 2.12 16.02
CA LYS A 101 -7.94 1.77 17.11
C LYS A 101 -7.32 1.07 18.33
N THR A 102 -6.42 0.10 18.14
CA THR A 102 -5.75 -0.67 19.18
C THR A 102 -4.26 -0.34 19.24
N LYS A 103 -3.64 -0.57 20.40
CA LYS A 103 -2.21 -0.33 20.60
C LYS A 103 -1.38 -1.34 19.81
N GLU A 104 -1.83 -2.59 19.80
CA GLU A 104 -1.18 -3.73 19.16
C GLU A 104 -1.09 -3.51 17.65
N LEU A 105 -2.18 -3.05 17.02
CA LEU A 105 -2.18 -2.76 15.59
C LEU A 105 -1.30 -1.55 15.25
N TYR A 106 -1.30 -0.51 16.10
CA TYR A 106 -0.42 0.64 15.93
C TYR A 106 1.07 0.26 16.02
N GLU A 107 1.45 -0.57 16.99
CA GLU A 107 2.82 -1.09 17.13
C GLU A 107 3.19 -1.98 15.94
N PHE A 108 2.27 -2.82 15.47
CA PHE A 108 2.45 -3.64 14.28
C PHE A 108 2.71 -2.80 13.02
N VAL A 109 1.85 -1.80 12.73
CA VAL A 109 2.04 -0.88 11.59
C VAL A 109 3.38 -0.16 11.69
N THR A 110 3.76 0.28 12.90
CA THR A 110 5.03 0.98 13.12
C THR A 110 6.23 0.08 12.85
N SER A 111 6.18 -1.19 13.30
CA SER A 111 7.21 -2.19 13.02
C SER A 111 7.35 -2.45 11.53
N GLU A 112 6.23 -2.68 10.83
CA GLU A 112 6.23 -2.90 9.38
C GLU A 112 6.76 -1.68 8.62
N TYR A 113 6.41 -0.46 9.05
CA TYR A 113 6.94 0.78 8.47
C TYR A 113 8.46 0.86 8.64
N GLN A 114 8.97 0.57 9.83
CA GLN A 114 10.41 0.59 10.11
C GLN A 114 11.18 -0.41 9.25
N LYS A 115 10.63 -1.63 9.04
CA LYS A 115 11.20 -2.62 8.14
C LYS A 115 11.36 -2.06 6.72
N GLN A 116 10.29 -1.46 6.17
CA GLN A 116 10.37 -0.89 4.81
C GLN A 116 11.38 0.27 4.70
N VAL A 117 11.52 1.09 5.74
CA VAL A 117 12.56 2.13 5.78
C VAL A 117 13.96 1.50 5.82
N TYR A 118 14.16 0.42 6.58
CA TYR A 118 15.43 -0.28 6.66
C TYR A 118 15.86 -0.86 5.30
N GLU A 119 14.93 -1.48 4.57
CA GLU A 119 15.17 -1.97 3.20
C GLU A 119 15.65 -0.86 2.26
N LEU A 120 15.01 0.31 2.32
CA LEU A 120 15.41 1.48 1.54
C LEU A 120 16.78 2.03 1.92
N LEU A 121 17.14 1.97 3.21
CA LEU A 121 18.49 2.31 3.68
C LEU A 121 19.54 1.31 3.18
N ASN A 122 19.16 0.04 2.98
CA ASN A 122 19.99 -0.97 2.29
C ASN A 122 20.04 -0.71 0.77
N GLY A 123 19.10 0.06 0.24
CA GLY A 123 19.10 0.54 -1.14
C GLY A 123 18.22 -0.30 -2.06
N HIS A 124 17.18 -0.93 -1.53
CA HIS A 124 16.19 -1.65 -2.31
C HIS A 124 14.80 -1.52 -1.69
N LEU A 125 13.80 -1.97 -2.44
CA LEU A 125 12.48 -2.26 -1.91
C LEU A 125 12.44 -3.75 -1.53
N GLN A 126 11.68 -4.11 -0.51
CA GLN A 126 11.56 -5.51 -0.05
C GLN A 126 11.08 -6.41 -1.21
N SER A 127 11.77 -7.52 -1.47
CA SER A 127 11.29 -8.45 -2.50
C SER A 127 9.98 -9.14 -2.06
N VAL A 128 9.33 -9.88 -2.97
CA VAL A 128 8.13 -10.65 -2.58
C VAL A 128 8.57 -11.84 -1.72
N GLU A 129 9.71 -12.43 -2.06
CA GLU A 129 10.36 -13.52 -1.36
C GLU A 129 10.69 -13.12 0.09
N ASP A 130 11.41 -12.02 0.29
CA ASP A 130 11.76 -11.51 1.63
C ASP A 130 10.51 -11.18 2.46
N PHE A 131 9.43 -10.71 1.82
CA PHE A 131 8.17 -10.47 2.52
C PHE A 131 7.54 -11.75 3.09
N PHE A 132 7.70 -12.89 2.42
CA PHE A 132 7.23 -14.18 2.91
C PHE A 132 8.19 -14.81 3.91
N ASP A 133 9.50 -14.64 3.73
CA ASP A 133 10.51 -15.13 4.68
C ASP A 133 10.43 -14.37 6.02
N ASP A 134 10.18 -13.05 5.96
CA ASP A 134 9.98 -12.19 7.13
C ASP A 134 8.50 -12.06 7.54
N CYS A 135 7.65 -13.00 7.12
CA CYS A 135 6.21 -12.91 7.30
C CYS A 135 5.89 -12.67 8.79
N PRO A 136 5.27 -11.54 9.13
CA PRO A 136 5.09 -11.17 10.51
C PRO A 136 4.11 -12.13 11.18
N THR A 137 4.35 -12.41 12.47
CA THR A 137 3.37 -13.16 13.27
C THR A 137 2.02 -12.44 13.20
N LEU A 138 1.03 -13.12 12.65
CA LEU A 138 -0.29 -12.54 12.48
C LEU A 138 -0.90 -12.30 13.86
N LEU A 139 -1.52 -11.13 14.03
CA LEU A 139 -2.27 -10.83 15.25
C LEU A 139 -3.46 -11.82 15.35
N ALA A 140 -4.04 -11.94 16.55
CA ALA A 140 -5.17 -12.84 16.86
C ALA A 140 -6.30 -12.81 15.81
N ASP A 141 -7.24 -13.76 15.92
CA ASP A 141 -8.27 -14.10 14.92
C ASP A 141 -9.26 -12.94 14.60
N ASP A 142 -8.73 -11.91 13.94
CA ASP A 142 -9.41 -10.71 13.47
C ASP A 142 -9.30 -10.70 11.96
N SER A 143 -10.43 -11.02 11.34
CA SER A 143 -10.52 -11.30 9.91
C SER A 143 -11.28 -10.18 9.19
N ILE A 144 -10.78 -9.82 8.01
CA ILE A 144 -11.34 -8.83 7.11
C ILE A 144 -11.92 -9.53 5.88
N PRO A 145 -13.11 -9.13 5.39
CA PRO A 145 -13.62 -9.63 4.13
C PRO A 145 -12.66 -9.36 2.97
N VAL A 146 -12.39 -10.39 2.16
CA VAL A 146 -11.43 -10.29 1.04
C VAL A 146 -11.74 -9.12 0.08
N PRO A 147 -12.98 -8.81 -0.29
CA PRO A 147 -13.26 -7.63 -1.12
C PRO A 147 -12.79 -6.33 -0.48
N LEU A 148 -12.97 -6.14 0.83
CA LEU A 148 -12.48 -4.95 1.53
C LEU A 148 -10.95 -4.91 1.57
N ALA A 149 -10.30 -6.05 1.74
CA ALA A 149 -8.84 -6.15 1.71
C ALA A 149 -8.26 -5.79 0.33
N ILE A 150 -8.85 -6.30 -0.75
CA ILE A 150 -8.47 -5.97 -2.14
C ILE A 150 -8.64 -4.47 -2.37
N ARG A 151 -9.79 -3.89 -1.99
CA ARG A 151 -10.02 -2.45 -2.16
C ARG A 151 -8.99 -1.62 -1.39
N SER A 152 -8.62 -2.06 -0.20
CA SER A 152 -7.65 -1.38 0.65
C SER A 152 -6.26 -1.35 0.03
N ILE A 153 -5.75 -2.48 -0.49
CA ILE A 153 -4.42 -2.52 -1.12
C ILE A 153 -4.37 -1.69 -2.42
N VAL A 154 -5.42 -1.78 -3.25
CA VAL A 154 -5.51 -1.02 -4.50
C VAL A 154 -5.46 0.48 -4.21
N ARG A 155 -6.30 0.97 -3.27
CA ARG A 155 -6.31 2.38 -2.88
C ARG A 155 -4.98 2.85 -2.34
N VAL A 156 -4.35 2.09 -1.42
CA VAL A 156 -3.03 2.44 -0.88
C VAL A 156 -2.02 2.60 -2.01
N GLN A 157 -1.90 1.59 -2.88
CA GLN A 157 -0.86 1.59 -3.90
C GLN A 157 -1.09 2.67 -4.96
N MET A 158 -2.32 2.88 -5.43
CA MET A 158 -2.57 3.90 -6.46
C MET A 158 -2.42 5.32 -5.92
N GLN A 159 -2.93 5.59 -4.70
CA GLN A 159 -2.78 6.91 -4.06
C GLN A 159 -1.32 7.20 -3.71
N ALA A 160 -0.59 6.22 -3.17
CA ALA A 160 0.83 6.36 -2.87
C ALA A 160 1.66 6.61 -4.14
N TYR A 161 1.33 5.92 -5.24
CA TYR A 161 2.01 6.11 -6.53
C TYR A 161 1.79 7.52 -7.08
N ALA A 162 0.55 8.00 -7.11
CA ALA A 162 0.22 9.36 -7.55
C ALA A 162 0.87 10.43 -6.65
N LEU A 163 0.88 10.20 -5.34
CA LEU A 163 1.57 11.08 -4.38
C LEU A 163 3.08 11.11 -4.62
N GLY A 164 3.69 9.96 -4.92
CA GLY A 164 5.10 9.84 -5.29
C GLY A 164 5.45 10.66 -6.54
N ILE A 165 4.61 10.59 -7.58
CA ILE A 165 4.76 11.43 -8.79
C ILE A 165 4.70 12.91 -8.42
N THR A 166 3.64 13.32 -7.72
CA THR A 166 3.42 14.72 -7.34
C THR A 166 4.58 15.28 -6.52
N GLN A 167 5.12 14.49 -5.59
CA GLN A 167 6.23 14.90 -4.74
C GLN A 167 7.56 14.99 -5.47
N ALA A 168 7.72 14.32 -6.61
CA ALA A 168 8.92 14.47 -7.43
C ALA A 168 9.08 15.88 -8.02
N GLN A 169 8.00 16.68 -8.04
CA GLN A 169 8.00 18.07 -8.53
C GLN A 169 8.58 18.21 -9.94
N THR A 170 8.34 17.21 -10.80
CA THR A 170 8.71 17.26 -12.21
C THR A 170 7.49 17.65 -13.06
N GLU A 171 7.69 17.90 -14.35
CA GLU A 171 6.58 18.17 -15.28
C GLU A 171 5.75 16.92 -15.61
N ILE A 172 6.21 15.74 -15.18
CA ILE A 172 5.52 14.47 -15.42
C ILE A 172 4.44 14.28 -14.37
N ASN A 173 3.18 14.34 -14.79
CA ASN A 173 2.01 14.05 -13.95
C ASN A 173 1.20 12.84 -14.42
N ASN A 174 1.72 12.08 -15.40
CA ASN A 174 1.00 10.96 -15.99
C ASN A 174 1.21 9.67 -15.19
N LEU A 175 0.12 8.95 -14.96
CA LEU A 175 0.15 7.64 -14.30
C LEU A 175 0.63 6.55 -15.27
N ARG A 176 1.81 5.95 -15.03
CA ARG A 176 2.36 4.91 -15.90
C ARG A 176 1.66 3.57 -15.67
N GLN A 177 0.84 3.15 -16.64
CA GLN A 177 0.06 1.91 -16.57
C GLN A 177 0.91 0.67 -16.26
N THR A 178 2.06 0.50 -16.90
CA THR A 178 2.95 -0.65 -16.65
C THR A 178 3.39 -0.75 -15.19
N THR A 179 3.70 0.37 -14.55
CA THR A 179 4.11 0.41 -13.14
C THR A 179 2.94 0.07 -12.24
N ILE A 180 1.76 0.64 -12.52
CA ILE A 180 0.53 0.33 -11.78
C ILE A 180 0.22 -1.17 -11.86
N TYR A 181 0.24 -1.78 -13.04
CA TYR A 181 -0.03 -3.20 -13.18
C TYR A 181 0.96 -4.08 -12.40
N ARG A 182 2.25 -3.74 -12.45
CA ARG A 182 3.27 -4.43 -11.65
C ARG A 182 3.01 -4.30 -10.13
N LEU A 183 2.63 -3.11 -9.67
CA LEU A 183 2.30 -2.86 -8.26
C LEU A 183 1.09 -3.69 -7.84
N MET A 184 0.02 -3.71 -8.65
CA MET A 184 -1.19 -4.49 -8.37
C MET A 184 -0.91 -5.99 -8.33
N LEU A 185 -0.15 -6.53 -9.28
CA LEU A 185 0.26 -7.93 -9.27
C LEU A 185 1.02 -8.27 -7.98
N SER A 186 2.03 -7.46 -7.62
CA SER A 186 2.81 -7.68 -6.40
C SER A 186 1.95 -7.56 -5.14
N GLY A 187 1.07 -6.55 -5.07
CA GLY A 187 0.16 -6.33 -3.95
C GLY A 187 -0.78 -7.50 -3.73
N MET A 188 -1.37 -8.02 -4.81
CA MET A 188 -2.27 -9.17 -4.76
C MET A 188 -1.56 -10.47 -4.35
N VAL A 189 -0.31 -10.67 -4.79
CA VAL A 189 0.52 -11.80 -4.32
C VAL A 189 0.75 -11.71 -2.81
N THR A 190 1.20 -10.55 -2.32
CA THR A 190 1.44 -10.34 -0.89
C THR A 190 0.17 -10.33 -0.05
N LEU A 191 -0.99 -10.10 -0.66
CA LEU A 191 -2.26 -10.12 0.03
C LEU A 191 -2.83 -11.54 0.11
N LEU A 192 -3.05 -12.19 -1.03
CA LEU A 192 -3.90 -13.38 -1.13
C LEU A 192 -3.15 -14.71 -1.14
N HIS A 193 -1.83 -14.71 -1.31
CA HIS A 193 -1.03 -15.92 -1.41
C HIS A 193 -0.21 -16.13 -0.14
N GLU A 194 0.14 -17.38 0.13
CA GLU A 194 1.00 -17.80 1.25
C GLU A 194 2.47 -17.97 0.84
N THR A 195 2.74 -17.98 -0.48
CA THR A 195 4.08 -18.09 -1.05
C THR A 195 4.22 -17.21 -2.29
N PRO A 196 5.45 -16.89 -2.74
CA PRO A 196 5.67 -16.21 -4.01
C PRO A 196 4.98 -16.92 -5.18
N VAL A 197 4.50 -16.12 -6.14
CA VAL A 197 3.84 -16.62 -7.35
C VAL A 197 4.77 -16.45 -8.54
N ASN A 198 5.17 -17.58 -9.15
CA ASN A 198 5.91 -17.55 -10.39
C ASN A 198 4.95 -17.33 -11.57
N PHE A 199 5.25 -16.34 -12.41
CA PHE A 199 4.53 -16.12 -13.66
C PHE A 199 5.21 -16.86 -14.80
N SER A 200 4.44 -17.66 -15.53
CA SER A 200 4.91 -18.37 -16.71
C SER A 200 4.29 -17.73 -17.96
N GLY A 201 5.07 -16.96 -18.70
CA GLY A 201 4.65 -16.26 -19.93
C GLY A 201 4.21 -14.81 -19.73
N ASP A 202 3.92 -14.12 -20.85
CA ASP A 202 3.74 -12.66 -20.90
C ASP A 202 2.27 -12.21 -20.97
N ASN A 203 1.31 -13.11 -20.74
CA ASN A 203 -0.11 -12.75 -20.77
C ASN A 203 -0.54 -12.08 -19.45
N LEU A 204 -0.69 -10.76 -19.50
CA LEU A 204 -1.06 -9.93 -18.36
C LEU A 204 -2.41 -10.32 -17.72
N GLU A 205 -3.42 -10.64 -18.53
CA GLU A 205 -4.73 -11.05 -18.02
C GLU A 205 -4.61 -12.35 -17.22
N MET A 206 -3.86 -13.32 -17.74
CA MET A 206 -3.60 -14.59 -17.05
C MET A 206 -2.83 -14.38 -15.74
N MET A 207 -1.88 -13.43 -15.70
CA MET A 207 -1.21 -13.05 -14.46
C MET A 207 -2.20 -12.50 -13.42
N PHE A 208 -3.08 -11.57 -13.82
CA PHE A 208 -4.08 -11.00 -12.91
C PHE A 208 -5.09 -12.03 -12.41
N ARG A 209 -5.58 -12.91 -13.30
CA ARG A 209 -6.46 -14.02 -12.91
C ARG A 209 -5.77 -14.96 -11.91
N LYS A 210 -4.49 -15.25 -12.12
CA LYS A 210 -3.69 -16.10 -11.23
C LYS A 210 -3.55 -15.49 -9.84
N VAL A 211 -3.17 -14.21 -9.74
CA VAL A 211 -3.00 -13.56 -8.42
C VAL A 211 -4.32 -13.33 -7.69
N SER A 212 -5.43 -13.23 -8.43
CA SER A 212 -6.76 -13.00 -7.84
C SER A 212 -7.41 -14.27 -7.28
N LEU A 213 -6.89 -15.47 -7.58
CA LEU A 213 -7.40 -16.79 -7.18
C LEU A 213 -8.78 -17.19 -7.73
N ASN A 214 -9.68 -16.24 -8.00
CA ASN A 214 -11.01 -16.48 -8.56
C ASN A 214 -11.54 -15.23 -9.29
N SER A 215 -12.68 -15.39 -9.99
CA SER A 215 -13.30 -14.33 -10.78
C SER A 215 -13.84 -13.17 -9.94
N ASP A 216 -14.47 -13.43 -8.78
CA ASP A 216 -15.04 -12.40 -7.90
C ASP A 216 -13.95 -11.41 -7.41
N ASN A 217 -12.78 -11.95 -7.05
CA ASN A 217 -11.62 -11.17 -6.62
C ASN A 217 -10.99 -10.40 -7.78
N PHE A 218 -10.93 -11.00 -8.96
CA PHE A 218 -10.41 -10.35 -10.16
C PHE A 218 -11.29 -9.16 -10.55
N GLU A 219 -12.61 -9.33 -10.52
CA GLU A 219 -13.56 -8.25 -10.76
C GLU A 219 -13.45 -7.15 -9.69
N SER A 220 -13.34 -7.52 -8.42
CA SER A 220 -13.14 -6.56 -7.32
C SER A 220 -11.86 -5.73 -7.50
N LEU A 221 -10.77 -6.37 -7.94
CA LEU A 221 -9.50 -5.70 -8.24
C LEU A 221 -9.66 -4.72 -9.40
N MET A 222 -10.20 -5.17 -10.54
CA MET A 222 -10.30 -4.34 -11.75
C MET A 222 -11.26 -3.17 -11.56
N ASN A 223 -12.41 -3.40 -10.91
CA ASN A 223 -13.39 -2.35 -10.62
C ASN A 223 -12.80 -1.28 -9.69
N GLU A 224 -12.08 -1.69 -8.64
CA GLU A 224 -11.46 -0.71 -7.74
C GLU A 224 -10.33 0.06 -8.43
N MET A 225 -9.52 -0.61 -9.26
CA MET A 225 -8.46 0.06 -10.03
C MET A 225 -9.04 1.15 -10.95
N ASN A 226 -10.14 0.84 -11.66
CA ASN A 226 -10.79 1.81 -12.53
C ASN A 226 -11.35 2.99 -11.72
N GLN A 227 -12.05 2.70 -10.61
CA GLN A 227 -12.60 3.75 -9.76
C GLN A 227 -11.50 4.67 -9.20
N VAL A 228 -10.40 4.12 -8.69
CA VAL A 228 -9.32 4.92 -8.13
C VAL A 228 -8.57 5.69 -9.22
N TYR A 229 -8.48 5.16 -10.44
CA TYR A 229 -7.93 5.89 -11.57
C TYR A 229 -8.78 7.12 -11.90
N GLU A 230 -10.12 6.97 -11.94
CA GLU A 230 -11.06 8.09 -12.13
C GLU A 230 -10.98 9.11 -10.98
N ASP A 231 -10.78 8.67 -9.74
CA ASP A 231 -10.62 9.56 -8.58
C ASP A 231 -9.31 10.39 -8.66
N LEU A 232 -8.32 9.97 -9.46
CA LEU A 232 -6.96 10.55 -9.50
C LEU A 232 -6.68 11.42 -10.75
N VAL A 233 -7.50 11.33 -11.80
CA VAL A 233 -7.27 11.99 -13.10
C VAL A 233 -8.19 13.19 -13.29
#